data_AF-A0A7W4FXZ9-F1
#
_entry.id   AF-A0A7W4FXZ9-F1
#
_cell.length_a   1.000
_cell.length_b   1.000
_cell.length_c   1.000
_cell.angle_alpha   90.00
_cell.angle_beta   90.00
_cell.angle_gamma   90.00
#
_symmetry.space_group_name_H-M   'P 1'
#
loop_
_entity.id
_entity.type
_entity.pdbx_description
1 polymer ?
#
loop_
_entity_poly.entity_id
_entity_poly.type
_entity_poly.pdbx_seq_one_letter_code
_entity_poly.pdbx_strand_id
1 'polypeptide(L)'
;MNTRKGMFTQVWIVICLCLPLGSISANEHSLASGNKPLTQAQLADVQALYTQPATTEALSALAQQLNLQLDTRGQFIQRRHLQVLKKPLLSQGQFIFSPTQGLVWQQLRPFSTLMVLKDQQLIQQNSQGKVQQLNAMASGSPIAQQVPRLLQAIMAGNIAALSADFTLFMPANYNAGTPWQLGLQAKDPQLRASMGNITLSGDTLLRSLIITSSQADISDYTQIQFLDAQQGPLSTTELELFSLGSESNQ
;
A
#
# COMPACT_ATOMS: atom_id res chain seq x y z
N MET A 1 -28.73 38.05 -15.25
CA MET A 1 -27.27 37.96 -15.05
C MET A 1 -26.96 36.57 -14.54
N ASN A 2 -26.27 35.78 -15.35
CA ASN A 2 -26.11 34.34 -15.22
C ASN A 2 -24.61 34.07 -15.00
N THR A 3 -24.22 33.45 -13.88
CA THR A 3 -22.89 32.86 -13.74
C THR A 3 -22.98 31.58 -12.92
N ARG A 4 -22.68 30.49 -13.63
CA ARG A 4 -22.79 29.08 -13.24
C ARG A 4 -21.89 28.76 -12.05
N LYS A 5 -22.43 28.08 -11.04
CA LYS A 5 -21.66 27.31 -10.06
C LYS A 5 -21.02 26.14 -10.79
N GLY A 6 -19.69 26.14 -10.84
CA GLY A 6 -18.87 25.06 -11.39
C GLY A 6 -19.01 23.80 -10.53
N MET A 7 -19.58 22.78 -11.17
CA MET A 7 -19.71 21.40 -10.75
C MET A 7 -18.30 20.77 -10.67
N PHE A 8 -17.76 20.57 -9.46
CA PHE A 8 -16.63 19.67 -9.25
C PHE A 8 -17.16 18.27 -8.99
N THR A 9 -17.17 17.51 -10.08
CA THR A 9 -17.62 16.13 -10.23
C THR A 9 -16.84 15.22 -9.28
N GLN A 10 -17.58 14.44 -8.51
CA GLN A 10 -17.07 13.35 -7.68
C GLN A 10 -16.22 12.39 -8.51
N VAL A 11 -14.97 12.19 -8.11
CA VAL A 11 -14.15 11.02 -8.49
C VAL A 11 -13.82 10.27 -7.21
N TRP A 12 -14.86 9.64 -6.65
CA TRP A 12 -14.75 8.57 -5.66
C TRP A 12 -15.01 7.26 -6.41
N ILE A 13 -13.95 6.61 -6.88
CA ILE A 13 -14.01 5.21 -7.33
C ILE A 13 -13.50 4.37 -6.15
N VAL A 14 -14.39 3.99 -5.25
CA VAL A 14 -15.03 2.66 -5.15
C VAL A 14 -14.02 1.57 -4.73
N ILE A 15 -13.92 1.38 -3.42
CA ILE A 15 -13.85 0.05 -2.80
C ILE A 15 -14.98 -0.02 -1.76
N CYS A 16 -16.23 -0.19 -2.21
CA CYS A 16 -17.32 -0.89 -1.51
C CYS A 16 -18.66 -0.81 -2.25
N LEU A 17 -19.44 -1.90 -2.15
CA LEU A 17 -20.87 -2.10 -2.41
C LEU A 17 -21.33 -2.41 -3.85
N CYS A 18 -21.32 -3.72 -4.17
CA CYS A 18 -22.51 -4.41 -4.68
C CYS A 18 -22.67 -5.73 -3.90
N LEU A 19 -23.73 -5.85 -3.09
CA LEU A 19 -24.19 -7.12 -2.51
C LEU A 19 -25.10 -7.81 -3.54
N PRO A 20 -25.08 -9.15 -3.60
CA PRO A 20 -26.33 -9.86 -3.32
C PRO A 20 -26.17 -10.69 -2.06
N LEU A 21 -27.23 -10.69 -1.25
CA LEU A 21 -27.40 -11.57 -0.10
C LEU A 21 -27.36 -13.03 -0.59
N GLY A 22 -26.26 -13.71 -0.31
CA GLY A 22 -26.13 -15.15 -0.45
C GLY A 22 -25.26 -15.67 0.69
N SER A 23 -25.85 -16.46 1.58
CA SER A 23 -25.14 -17.09 2.68
C SER A 23 -24.15 -18.11 2.12
N ILE A 24 -22.87 -17.77 2.08
CA ILE A 24 -21.80 -18.73 1.83
C ILE A 24 -21.06 -18.95 3.15
N SER A 25 -21.26 -20.13 3.73
CA SER A 25 -20.47 -20.63 4.84
C SER A 25 -19.02 -20.79 4.39
N ALA A 26 -18.11 -19.96 4.90
CA ALA A 26 -16.68 -20.11 4.66
C ALA A 26 -16.08 -21.00 5.74
N ASN A 27 -15.43 -22.11 5.33
CA ASN A 27 -14.60 -22.93 6.20
C ASN A 27 -13.52 -22.05 6.85
N GLU A 28 -13.56 -21.96 8.18
CA GLU A 28 -12.57 -21.27 9.00
C GLU A 28 -11.33 -22.15 9.15
N HIS A 29 -10.37 -22.01 8.23
CA HIS A 29 -9.00 -22.40 8.53
C HIS A 29 -8.38 -21.29 9.39
N SER A 30 -8.02 -21.65 10.62
CA SER A 30 -7.53 -20.81 11.72
C SER A 30 -6.56 -19.68 11.34
N LEU A 31 -7.07 -18.45 11.33
CA LEU A 31 -6.33 -17.17 11.42
C LEU A 31 -6.80 -16.39 12.67
N ALA A 32 -6.89 -17.06 13.83
CA ALA A 32 -7.53 -16.53 15.04
C ALA A 32 -6.85 -15.27 15.66
N SER A 33 -5.69 -14.84 15.17
CA SER A 33 -5.03 -13.59 15.56
C SER A 33 -5.33 -12.41 14.61
N GLY A 34 -5.73 -12.68 13.36
CA GLY A 34 -5.65 -11.69 12.29
C GLY A 34 -6.71 -10.60 12.27
N ASN A 35 -7.91 -10.82 12.82
CA ASN A 35 -9.06 -9.92 12.60
C ASN A 35 -9.31 -8.88 13.70
N LYS A 36 -8.41 -8.77 14.68
CA LYS A 36 -8.56 -7.78 15.75
C LYS A 36 -8.10 -6.40 15.27
N PRO A 37 -8.89 -5.33 15.51
CA PRO A 37 -8.43 -3.97 15.33
C PRO A 37 -7.13 -3.73 16.10
N LEU A 38 -6.30 -2.81 15.61
CA LEU A 38 -5.21 -2.25 16.39
C LEU A 38 -5.76 -1.74 17.73
N THR A 39 -5.06 -2.09 18.80
CA THR A 39 -5.38 -1.61 20.14
C THR A 39 -5.07 -0.12 20.27
N GLN A 40 -5.65 0.54 21.27
CA GLN A 40 -5.38 1.95 21.52
C GLN A 40 -3.89 2.22 21.79
N ALA A 41 -3.18 1.30 22.44
CA ALA A 41 -1.74 1.39 22.65
C ALA A 41 -0.97 1.36 21.32
N GLN A 42 -1.30 0.43 20.42
CA GLN A 42 -0.65 0.35 19.11
C GLN A 42 -0.92 1.59 18.25
N LEU A 43 -2.13 2.16 18.32
CA LEU A 43 -2.44 3.42 17.65
C LEU A 43 -1.66 4.60 18.24
N ALA A 44 -1.48 4.63 19.57
CA ALA A 44 -0.64 5.63 20.24
C ALA A 44 0.82 5.50 19.83
N ASP A 45 1.36 4.28 19.72
CA ASP A 45 2.73 4.03 19.25
C ASP A 45 2.93 4.52 17.80
N VAL A 46 1.95 4.25 16.93
CA VAL A 46 1.94 4.77 15.55
C VAL A 46 1.97 6.30 15.56
N GLN A 47 1.20 6.96 16.43
CA GLN A 47 1.20 8.42 16.51
C GLN A 47 2.54 8.97 17.06
N ALA A 48 3.09 8.32 18.08
CA ALA A 48 4.34 8.72 18.73
C ALA A 48 5.55 8.69 17.77
N LEU A 49 5.53 7.80 16.77
CA LEU A 49 6.55 7.77 15.72
C LEU A 49 6.73 9.14 15.03
N TYR A 50 5.63 9.86 14.79
CA TYR A 50 5.64 11.12 14.04
C TYR A 50 6.14 12.33 14.84
N THR A 51 6.64 12.13 16.07
CA THR A 51 7.34 13.18 16.83
C THR A 51 8.85 13.10 16.68
N GLN A 52 9.39 12.08 16.00
CA GLN A 52 10.82 11.81 15.87
C GLN A 52 11.22 11.75 14.39
N PRO A 53 11.64 12.86 13.77
CA PRO A 53 12.17 12.85 12.41
C PRO A 53 13.33 11.87 12.28
N ALA A 54 13.37 11.13 11.18
CA ALA A 54 14.45 10.18 10.94
C ALA A 54 15.78 10.92 10.66
N THR A 55 16.88 10.43 11.24
CA THR A 55 18.22 10.96 10.93
C THR A 55 18.73 10.39 9.60
N THR A 56 19.65 11.10 8.96
CA THR A 56 20.26 10.65 7.70
C THR A 56 20.99 9.32 7.86
N GLU A 57 21.66 9.11 9.00
CA GLU A 57 22.39 7.87 9.32
C GLU A 57 21.42 6.70 9.41
N ALA A 58 20.29 6.89 10.11
CA ALA A 58 19.28 5.87 10.28
C ALA A 58 18.63 5.51 8.92
N LEU A 59 18.32 6.50 8.09
CA LEU A 59 17.78 6.27 6.74
C LEU A 59 18.77 5.55 5.82
N SER A 60 20.07 5.87 5.93
CA SER A 60 21.12 5.19 5.18
C SER A 60 21.25 3.72 5.60
N ALA A 61 21.26 3.44 6.90
CA ALA A 61 21.27 2.10 7.44
C ALA A 61 20.03 1.28 7.00
N LEU A 62 18.84 1.89 7.01
CA LEU A 62 17.62 1.24 6.52
C LEU A 62 17.70 0.94 5.01
N ALA A 63 18.19 1.88 4.19
CA ALA A 63 18.34 1.67 2.75
C ALA A 63 19.27 0.49 2.44
N GLN A 64 20.35 0.31 3.22
CA GLN A 64 21.25 -0.83 3.10
C GLN A 64 20.56 -2.15 3.48
N GLN A 65 19.76 -2.14 4.56
CA GLN A 65 19.01 -3.30 5.02
C GLN A 65 17.90 -3.71 4.02
N LEU A 66 17.28 -2.74 3.34
CA LEU A 66 16.20 -2.94 2.38
C LEU A 66 16.66 -3.11 0.92
N ASN A 67 17.96 -3.17 0.63
CA ASN A 67 18.47 -3.32 -0.73
C ASN A 67 18.18 -4.73 -1.30
N LEU A 68 16.90 -5.04 -1.49
CA LEU A 68 16.39 -6.30 -1.98
C LEU A 68 16.56 -6.33 -3.50
N GLN A 69 17.72 -6.79 -3.94
CA GLN A 69 18.01 -7.02 -5.36
C GLN A 69 17.33 -8.28 -5.93
N LEU A 70 16.54 -8.96 -5.11
CA LEU A 70 15.87 -10.21 -5.45
C LEU A 70 14.39 -9.98 -5.69
N ASP A 71 13.87 -10.65 -6.71
CA ASP A 71 12.43 -10.73 -6.89
C ASP A 71 11.81 -11.33 -5.64
N THR A 72 10.74 -10.70 -5.16
CA THR A 72 10.06 -11.03 -3.92
C THR A 72 8.59 -11.23 -4.20
N ARG A 73 8.02 -12.36 -3.80
CA ARG A 73 6.57 -12.60 -3.89
C ARG A 73 6.01 -13.08 -2.56
N GLY A 74 4.71 -12.95 -2.39
CA GLY A 74 4.01 -13.47 -1.24
C GLY A 74 2.54 -13.08 -1.25
N GLN A 75 1.89 -13.29 -0.11
CA GLN A 75 0.49 -12.97 0.07
C GLN A 75 0.32 -11.69 0.86
N PHE A 76 -0.84 -11.05 0.69
CA PHE A 76 -1.24 -9.95 1.55
C PHE A 76 -2.65 -10.16 2.11
N ILE A 77 -2.86 -9.63 3.32
CA ILE A 77 -4.19 -9.39 3.87
C ILE A 77 -4.31 -7.91 4.18
N GLN A 78 -5.28 -7.26 3.53
CA GLN A 78 -5.64 -5.88 3.77
C GLN A 78 -6.92 -5.80 4.60
N ARG A 79 -6.90 -4.96 5.64
CA ARG A 79 -8.04 -4.66 6.50
C ARG A 79 -8.28 -3.17 6.49
N ARG A 80 -9.48 -2.75 6.07
CA ARG A 80 -9.94 -1.37 6.24
C ARG A 80 -10.82 -1.31 7.48
N HIS A 81 -10.29 -0.74 8.55
CA HIS A 81 -11.05 -0.44 9.75
C HIS A 81 -11.73 0.92 9.57
N LEU A 82 -13.04 0.93 9.75
CA LEU A 82 -13.85 2.13 9.80
C LEU A 82 -14.60 2.09 11.12
N GLN A 83 -14.49 3.13 11.94
CA GLN A 83 -15.08 3.22 13.28
C GLN A 83 -16.59 2.90 13.26
N VAL A 84 -17.28 3.27 12.19
CA VAL A 84 -18.72 3.03 12.00
C VAL A 84 -19.08 1.56 11.75
N LEU A 85 -18.12 0.73 11.34
CA LEU A 85 -18.35 -0.68 11.00
C LEU A 85 -17.98 -1.60 12.16
N LYS A 86 -18.83 -2.59 12.43
CA LYS A 86 -18.59 -3.62 13.47
C LYS A 86 -17.40 -4.53 13.15
N LYS A 87 -17.13 -4.76 11.87
CA LYS A 87 -16.04 -5.60 11.36
C LYS A 87 -15.31 -4.84 10.26
N PRO A 88 -13.97 -4.97 10.15
CA PRO A 88 -13.22 -4.34 9.07
C PRO A 88 -13.60 -4.96 7.72
N LEU A 89 -13.43 -4.18 6.65
CA LEU A 89 -13.49 -4.71 5.30
C LEU A 89 -12.20 -5.48 5.04
N LEU A 90 -12.31 -6.69 4.47
CA LEU A 90 -11.19 -7.58 4.23
C LEU A 90 -10.95 -7.76 2.74
N SER A 91 -9.70 -7.57 2.33
CA SER A 91 -9.20 -7.87 1.00
C SER A 91 -7.98 -8.77 1.12
N GLN A 92 -7.80 -9.69 0.16
CA GLN A 92 -6.70 -10.65 0.17
C GLN A 92 -6.22 -10.91 -1.25
N GLY A 93 -4.94 -11.23 -1.37
CA GLY A 93 -4.35 -11.52 -2.66
C GLY A 93 -2.86 -11.78 -2.55
N GLN A 94 -2.19 -11.56 -3.68
CA GLN A 94 -0.78 -11.83 -3.87
C GLN A 94 -0.07 -10.60 -4.44
N PHE A 95 1.21 -10.48 -4.12
CA PHE A 95 2.07 -9.43 -4.65
C PHE A 95 3.33 -10.06 -5.23
N ILE A 96 3.88 -9.40 -6.24
CA ILE A 96 5.21 -9.70 -6.80
C ILE A 96 5.93 -8.38 -7.00
N PHE A 97 7.09 -8.26 -6.38
CA PHE A 97 8.02 -7.17 -6.66
C PHE A 97 9.23 -7.75 -7.40
N SER A 98 9.61 -7.10 -8.48
CA SER A 98 10.84 -7.35 -9.19
C SER A 98 11.58 -6.02 -9.39
N PRO A 99 12.87 -5.92 -9.03
CA PRO A 99 13.66 -4.74 -9.35
C PRO A 99 13.69 -4.42 -10.85
N THR A 100 13.55 -5.44 -11.71
CA THR A 100 13.62 -5.29 -13.17
C THR A 100 12.26 -5.17 -13.85
N GLN A 101 11.20 -5.79 -13.31
CA GLN A 101 9.87 -5.77 -13.92
C GLN A 101 8.91 -4.77 -13.28
N GLY A 102 9.12 -4.39 -12.01
CA GLY A 102 8.24 -3.49 -11.27
C GLY A 102 7.42 -4.20 -10.18
N LEU A 103 6.16 -3.82 -10.01
CA LEU A 103 5.27 -4.36 -8.99
C LEU A 103 3.98 -4.91 -9.62
N VAL A 104 3.61 -6.14 -9.26
CA VAL A 104 2.28 -6.72 -9.46
C VAL A 104 1.57 -6.79 -8.11
N TRP A 105 0.33 -6.33 -8.09
CA TRP A 105 -0.59 -6.44 -6.98
C TRP A 105 -1.90 -7.04 -7.46
N GLN A 106 -2.15 -8.30 -7.08
CA GLN A 106 -3.34 -9.03 -7.49
C GLN A 106 -4.22 -9.31 -6.29
N GLN A 107 -5.33 -8.57 -6.18
CA GLN A 107 -6.38 -8.91 -5.23
C GLN A 107 -7.18 -10.09 -5.79
N LEU A 108 -7.36 -11.13 -4.98
CA LEU A 108 -8.17 -12.30 -5.32
C LEU A 108 -9.55 -12.24 -4.66
N ARG A 109 -9.64 -11.63 -3.47
CA ARG A 109 -10.89 -11.49 -2.70
C ARG A 109 -11.03 -10.06 -2.15
N PRO A 110 -12.25 -9.52 -2.05
CA PRO A 110 -13.54 -10.13 -2.43
C PRO A 110 -13.84 -10.05 -3.94
N PHE A 111 -13.15 -9.17 -4.66
CA PHE A 111 -13.25 -9.03 -6.10
C PHE A 111 -11.87 -9.16 -6.72
N SER A 112 -11.76 -9.93 -7.81
CA SER A 112 -10.51 -10.06 -8.53
C SER A 112 -10.13 -8.74 -9.18
N THR A 113 -8.98 -8.19 -8.85
CA THR A 113 -8.41 -7.01 -9.52
C THR A 113 -6.91 -7.19 -9.65
N LEU A 114 -6.35 -6.70 -10.75
CA LEU A 114 -4.93 -6.76 -11.02
C LEU A 114 -4.39 -5.36 -11.26
N MET A 115 -3.28 -5.06 -10.62
CA MET A 115 -2.60 -3.79 -10.76
C MET A 115 -1.13 -4.06 -11.02
N VAL A 116 -0.59 -3.44 -12.07
CA VAL A 116 0.80 -3.56 -12.48
C VAL A 116 1.39 -2.16 -12.52
N LEU A 117 2.50 -1.96 -11.82
CA LEU A 117 3.29 -0.74 -11.84
C LEU A 117 4.64 -1.07 -12.48
N LYS A 118 4.85 -0.58 -13.70
CA LYS A 118 6.04 -0.81 -14.51
C LYS A 118 6.30 0.41 -15.39
N ASP A 119 7.55 0.80 -15.59
CA ASP A 119 7.95 1.90 -16.47
C ASP A 119 7.18 3.22 -16.25
N GLN A 120 6.92 3.56 -14.97
CA GLN A 120 6.14 4.75 -14.57
C GLN A 120 4.67 4.72 -15.04
N GLN A 121 4.17 3.57 -15.49
CA GLN A 121 2.79 3.31 -15.84
C GLN A 121 2.13 2.47 -14.77
N LEU A 122 0.91 2.86 -14.39
CA LEU A 122 0.04 2.08 -13.54
C LEU A 122 -1.08 1.51 -14.41
N ILE A 123 -1.10 0.19 -14.56
CA ILE A 123 -2.10 -0.54 -15.32
C ILE A 123 -3.01 -1.25 -14.34
N GLN A 124 -4.31 -1.05 -14.48
CA GLN A 124 -5.31 -1.62 -13.59
C GLN A 124 -6.36 -2.38 -14.40
N GLN A 125 -6.59 -3.63 -14.06
CA GLN A 125 -7.69 -4.45 -14.55
C GLN A 125 -8.67 -4.71 -13.41
N ASN A 126 -9.93 -4.30 -13.61
CA ASN A 126 -10.99 -4.55 -12.63
C ASN A 126 -11.60 -5.95 -12.80
N SER A 127 -12.54 -6.29 -11.92
CA SER A 127 -13.21 -7.62 -11.92
C SER A 127 -14.08 -7.89 -13.15
N GLN A 128 -14.36 -6.88 -13.97
CA GLN A 128 -15.07 -7.01 -15.24
C GLN A 128 -14.11 -7.16 -16.43
N GLY A 129 -12.79 -7.19 -16.19
CA GLY A 129 -11.77 -7.25 -17.24
C GLY A 129 -11.47 -5.91 -17.90
N LYS A 130 -12.07 -4.80 -17.44
CA LYS A 130 -11.77 -3.48 -17.99
C LYS A 130 -10.37 -3.05 -17.55
N VAL A 131 -9.51 -2.80 -18.53
CA VAL A 131 -8.16 -2.27 -18.34
C VAL A 131 -8.16 -0.75 -18.39
N GLN A 132 -7.42 -0.12 -17.49
CA GLN A 132 -7.14 1.31 -17.47
C GLN A 132 -5.64 1.51 -17.28
N GLN A 133 -5.07 2.43 -18.04
CA GLN A 133 -3.68 2.84 -17.90
C GLN A 133 -3.61 4.27 -17.44
N LEU A 134 -2.78 4.50 -16.43
CA LEU A 134 -2.63 5.77 -15.74
C LEU A 134 -1.15 6.11 -15.68
N ASN A 135 -0.81 7.37 -15.93
CA ASN A 135 0.54 7.85 -15.70
C ASN A 135 0.79 7.89 -14.19
N ALA A 136 1.71 7.06 -13.70
CA ALA A 136 2.02 6.98 -12.27
C ALA A 136 2.76 8.25 -11.78
N MET A 137 3.29 9.09 -12.65
CA MET A 137 3.95 10.34 -12.28
C MET A 137 3.02 11.55 -12.32
N ALA A 138 1.72 11.37 -12.61
CA ALA A 138 0.78 12.47 -12.68
C ALA A 138 0.59 13.14 -11.30
N SER A 139 0.89 14.44 -11.23
CA SER A 139 0.60 15.29 -10.07
C SER A 139 -0.89 15.30 -9.76
N GLY A 140 -1.25 15.16 -8.48
CA GLY A 140 -2.66 15.06 -8.05
C GLY A 140 -3.31 13.69 -8.30
N SER A 141 -2.53 12.66 -8.63
CA SER A 141 -3.03 11.29 -8.73
C SER A 141 -3.69 10.83 -7.43
N PRO A 142 -4.85 10.14 -7.50
CA PRO A 142 -5.52 9.59 -6.33
C PRO A 142 -4.60 8.75 -5.44
N ILE A 143 -4.86 8.76 -4.13
CA ILE A 143 -4.13 7.98 -3.12
C ILE A 143 -3.91 6.51 -3.53
N ALA A 144 -4.93 5.90 -4.15
CA ALA A 144 -4.87 4.52 -4.62
C ALA A 144 -3.72 4.25 -5.63
N GLN A 145 -3.22 5.29 -6.30
CA GLN A 145 -2.09 5.22 -7.23
C GLN A 145 -0.74 5.47 -6.53
N GLN A 146 -0.74 6.11 -5.35
CA GLN A 146 0.47 6.45 -4.58
C GLN A 146 1.01 5.25 -3.79
N VAL A 147 0.12 4.45 -3.19
CA VAL A 147 0.52 3.30 -2.36
C VAL A 147 1.37 2.27 -3.12
N PRO A 148 1.03 1.88 -4.37
CA PRO A 148 1.86 0.95 -5.15
C PRO A 148 3.27 1.51 -5.43
N ARG A 149 3.38 2.81 -5.73
CA ARG A 149 4.68 3.47 -5.95
C ARG A 149 5.51 3.49 -4.67
N LEU A 150 4.88 3.79 -3.55
CA LEU A 150 5.52 3.78 -2.24
C LEU A 150 6.02 2.38 -1.88
N LEU A 151 5.20 1.34 -2.12
CA LEU A 151 5.61 -0.05 -1.93
C LEU A 151 6.80 -0.40 -2.84
N GLN A 152 6.74 -0.03 -4.12
CA GLN A 152 7.86 -0.25 -5.05
C GLN A 152 9.14 0.45 -4.59
N ALA A 153 9.07 1.72 -4.18
CA ALA A 153 10.23 2.49 -3.73
C ALA A 153 10.86 1.89 -2.46
N ILE A 154 10.03 1.43 -1.52
CA ILE A 154 10.49 0.80 -0.27
C ILE A 154 11.13 -0.56 -0.56
N MET A 155 10.48 -1.38 -1.37
CA MET A 155 11.00 -2.71 -1.74
C MET A 155 12.27 -2.60 -2.60
N ALA A 156 12.43 -1.52 -3.36
CA ALA A 156 13.66 -1.19 -4.09
C ALA A 156 14.75 -0.58 -3.19
N GLY A 157 14.50 -0.37 -1.89
CA GLY A 157 15.42 0.32 -0.98
C GLY A 157 15.67 1.80 -1.33
N ASN A 158 14.85 2.40 -2.21
CA ASN A 158 15.01 3.76 -2.68
C ASN A 158 14.38 4.78 -1.71
N ILE A 159 14.96 4.87 -0.52
CA ILE A 159 14.53 5.80 0.54
C ILE A 159 14.72 7.27 0.11
N ALA A 160 15.67 7.54 -0.79
CA ALA A 160 15.89 8.87 -1.34
C ALA A 160 14.67 9.35 -2.16
N ALA A 161 14.06 8.47 -2.98
CA ALA A 161 12.85 8.80 -3.71
C ALA A 161 11.67 9.12 -2.78
N LEU A 162 11.53 8.39 -1.66
CA LEU A 162 10.49 8.68 -0.66
C LEU A 162 10.69 10.05 -0.02
N SER A 163 11.94 10.42 0.25
CA SER A 163 12.29 11.72 0.84
C SER A 163 11.94 12.91 -0.05
N ALA A 164 11.65 12.71 -1.35
CA ALA A 164 11.20 13.79 -2.21
C ALA A 164 9.80 14.28 -1.78
N ASP A 165 8.86 13.34 -1.61
CA ASP A 165 7.44 13.64 -1.39
C ASP A 165 7.01 13.56 0.08
N PHE A 166 7.82 12.93 0.94
CA PHE A 166 7.49 12.67 2.33
C PHE A 166 8.56 13.19 3.30
N THR A 167 8.11 13.68 4.45
CA THR A 167 8.94 13.78 5.65
C THR A 167 8.97 12.41 6.31
N LEU A 168 10.18 11.92 6.62
CA LEU A 168 10.41 10.59 7.16
C LEU A 168 10.64 10.62 8.67
N PHE A 169 10.10 9.63 9.36
CA PHE A 169 10.14 9.47 10.81
C PHE A 169 10.58 8.05 11.16
N MET A 170 11.42 7.90 12.19
CA MET A 170 11.86 6.60 12.66
C MET A 170 12.06 6.62 14.17
N PRO A 171 11.98 5.46 14.85
CA PRO A 171 12.35 5.35 16.25
C PRO A 171 13.79 5.81 16.46
N ALA A 172 14.01 6.66 17.48
CA ALA A 172 15.33 7.23 17.78
C ALA A 172 16.39 6.17 18.13
N ASN A 173 15.96 4.98 18.55
CA ASN A 173 16.80 3.84 18.90
C ASN A 173 16.94 2.80 17.79
N TYR A 174 16.57 3.12 16.54
CA TYR A 174 16.76 2.22 15.41
C TYR A 174 18.25 1.91 15.21
N ASN A 175 18.55 0.62 15.02
CA ASN A 175 19.88 0.12 14.69
C ASN A 175 19.79 -0.84 13.50
N ALA A 176 20.81 -0.84 12.63
CA ALA A 176 20.85 -1.76 11.50
C ALA A 176 20.78 -3.21 11.97
N GLY A 177 20.00 -4.04 11.26
CA GLY A 177 19.79 -5.45 11.58
C GLY A 177 18.72 -5.73 12.63
N THR A 178 18.06 -4.71 13.18
CA THR A 178 16.85 -4.89 14.01
C THR A 178 15.59 -4.75 13.17
N PRO A 179 14.42 -5.19 13.67
CA PRO A 179 13.15 -4.76 13.11
C PRO A 179 13.10 -3.24 13.00
N TRP A 180 12.54 -2.77 11.88
CA TRP A 180 12.48 -1.36 11.54
C TRP A 180 11.04 -0.89 11.48
N GLN A 181 10.87 0.42 11.69
CA GLN A 181 9.62 1.11 11.45
C GLN A 181 9.95 2.44 10.77
N LEU A 182 9.19 2.78 9.73
CA LEU A 182 9.37 3.99 8.95
C LEU A 182 8.02 4.70 8.79
N GLY A 183 7.92 5.91 9.33
CA GLY A 183 6.77 6.78 9.21
C GLY A 183 6.96 7.77 8.05
N LEU A 184 5.96 7.86 7.18
CA LEU A 184 5.91 8.77 6.04
C LEU A 184 4.75 9.74 6.25
N GLN A 185 5.08 11.03 6.19
CA GLN A 185 4.10 12.11 6.22
C GLN A 185 4.24 12.93 4.94
N ALA A 186 3.16 13.03 4.16
CA ALA A 186 3.20 13.76 2.90
C ALA A 186 3.56 15.23 3.13
N LYS A 187 4.48 15.77 2.33
CA LYS A 187 4.84 17.19 2.35
C LYS A 187 3.76 18.04 1.70
N ASP A 188 3.13 17.53 0.64
CA ASP A 188 2.03 18.20 -0.03
C ASP A 188 0.81 18.28 0.92
N PRO A 189 0.30 19.49 1.23
CA PRO A 189 -0.80 19.64 2.19
C PRO A 189 -2.12 19.01 1.72
N GLN A 190 -2.41 19.04 0.42
CA GLN A 190 -3.64 18.46 -0.13
C GLN A 190 -3.59 16.94 -0.01
N LEU A 191 -2.45 16.33 -0.36
CA LEU A 191 -2.22 14.91 -0.18
C LEU A 191 -2.35 14.53 1.29
N ARG A 192 -1.66 15.24 2.19
CA ARG A 192 -1.72 15.06 3.64
C ARG A 192 -3.11 15.30 4.27
N ALA A 193 -3.98 16.06 3.62
CA ALA A 193 -5.36 16.22 4.05
C ALA A 193 -6.26 15.08 3.53
N SER A 194 -5.94 14.53 2.35
CA SER A 194 -6.69 13.43 1.73
C SER A 194 -6.32 12.04 2.28
N MET A 195 -5.08 11.87 2.75
CA MET A 195 -4.59 10.70 3.48
C MET A 195 -3.96 11.15 4.79
N GLY A 196 -4.06 10.33 5.84
CA GLY A 196 -3.26 10.52 7.04
C GLY A 196 -1.81 10.12 6.82
N ASN A 197 -1.18 9.60 7.87
CA ASN A 197 0.20 9.14 7.78
C ASN A 197 0.29 7.69 7.28
N ILE A 198 1.44 7.34 6.70
CA ILE A 198 1.75 5.97 6.28
C ILE A 198 2.86 5.43 7.19
N THR A 199 2.63 4.30 7.85
CA THR A 199 3.62 3.65 8.71
C THR A 199 3.95 2.28 8.14
N LEU A 200 5.23 2.03 7.89
CA LEU A 200 5.73 0.75 7.43
C LEU A 200 6.56 0.11 8.52
N SER A 201 6.58 -1.22 8.56
CA SER A 201 7.41 -1.98 9.48
C SER A 201 7.84 -3.30 8.89
N GLY A 202 9.00 -3.78 9.31
CA GLY A 202 9.56 -5.02 8.82
C GLY A 202 10.82 -5.44 9.55
N ASP A 203 11.46 -6.45 8.97
CA ASP A 203 12.74 -6.99 9.42
C ASP A 203 13.74 -6.95 8.25
N THR A 204 14.14 -8.09 7.70
CA THR A 204 14.79 -8.18 6.39
C THR A 204 13.80 -7.92 5.25
N LEU A 205 12.51 -8.14 5.48
CA LEU A 205 11.44 -7.91 4.51
C LEU A 205 10.37 -6.99 5.10
N LEU A 206 9.59 -6.35 4.22
CA LEU A 206 8.38 -5.62 4.61
C LEU A 206 7.35 -6.60 5.21
N ARG A 207 6.81 -6.28 6.39
CA ARG A 207 5.84 -7.11 7.11
C ARG A 207 4.47 -6.47 7.22
N SER A 208 4.42 -5.17 7.47
CA SER A 208 3.14 -4.46 7.65
C SER A 208 3.22 -3.03 7.15
N LEU A 209 2.08 -2.57 6.64
CA LEU A 209 1.83 -1.18 6.25
C LEU A 209 0.52 -0.72 6.88
N ILE A 210 0.53 0.45 7.49
CA ILE A 210 -0.65 1.11 8.06
C ILE A 210 -0.81 2.46 7.36
N ILE A 211 -2.03 2.79 6.95
CA ILE A 211 -2.39 4.11 6.41
C ILE A 211 -3.53 4.65 7.27
N THR A 212 -3.28 5.73 8.01
CA THR A 212 -4.36 6.41 8.75
C THR A 212 -5.17 7.29 7.81
N SER A 213 -6.44 7.53 8.13
CA SER A 213 -7.30 8.37 7.28
C SER A 213 -7.06 9.87 7.50
N SER A 214 -6.55 10.23 8.67
CA SER A 214 -6.10 11.58 8.99
C SER A 214 -4.95 11.56 9.99
N GLN A 215 -4.41 12.72 10.33
CA GLN A 215 -3.34 12.85 11.33
C GLN A 215 -3.85 13.07 12.76
N ALA A 216 -5.04 13.65 12.89
CA ALA A 216 -5.64 14.00 14.17
C ALA A 216 -6.56 12.89 14.70
N ASP A 217 -7.30 12.26 13.80
CA ASP A 217 -8.15 11.12 14.09
C ASP A 217 -7.71 9.90 13.27
N ILE A 218 -7.11 8.94 14.00
CA ILE A 218 -6.59 7.68 13.45
C ILE A 218 -7.53 6.51 13.74
N SER A 219 -8.78 6.78 14.15
CA SER A 219 -9.80 5.75 14.38
C SER A 219 -10.12 4.98 13.09
N ASP A 220 -10.05 5.62 11.93
CA ASP A 220 -10.15 4.98 10.62
C ASP A 220 -8.77 4.76 10.00
N TYR A 221 -8.46 3.51 9.62
CA TYR A 221 -7.18 3.16 9.03
C TYR A 221 -7.26 1.93 8.13
N THR A 222 -6.26 1.80 7.26
CA THR A 222 -5.99 0.59 6.48
C THR A 222 -4.77 -0.09 7.05
N GLN A 223 -4.82 -1.40 7.31
CA GLN A 223 -3.66 -2.22 7.64
C GLN A 223 -3.47 -3.27 6.54
N ILE A 224 -2.25 -3.41 6.04
CA ILE A 224 -1.84 -4.45 5.11
C ILE A 224 -0.77 -5.28 5.80
N GLN A 225 -0.99 -6.59 5.89
CA GLN A 225 -0.01 -7.56 6.38
C GLN A 225 0.52 -8.38 5.21
N PHE A 226 1.84 -8.50 5.13
CA PHE A 226 2.54 -9.30 4.15
C PHE A 226 2.92 -10.64 4.76
N LEU A 227 2.56 -11.71 4.07
CA LEU A 227 2.66 -13.09 4.54
C LEU A 227 3.42 -13.93 3.52
N ASP A 228 4.10 -14.96 4.02
CA ASP A 228 4.77 -15.97 3.19
C ASP A 228 5.69 -15.34 2.11
N ALA A 229 6.33 -14.23 2.46
CA ALA A 229 7.22 -13.52 1.56
C ALA A 229 8.47 -14.36 1.28
N GLN A 230 8.72 -14.63 0.00
CA GLN A 230 9.84 -15.43 -0.48
C GLN A 230 10.60 -14.66 -1.55
N GLN A 231 11.91 -14.88 -1.58
CA GLN A 231 12.81 -14.29 -2.57
C GLN A 231 13.38 -15.36 -3.49
N GLY A 232 13.58 -15.01 -4.75
CA GLY A 232 14.15 -15.89 -5.76
C GLY A 232 13.60 -15.62 -7.15
N PRO A 233 14.10 -16.31 -8.18
CA PRO A 233 13.68 -16.05 -9.56
C PRO A 233 12.18 -16.27 -9.72
N LEU A 234 11.56 -15.44 -10.57
CA LEU A 234 10.17 -15.57 -10.97
C LEU A 234 10.00 -16.68 -12.02
N SER A 235 8.90 -17.41 -11.91
CA SER A 235 8.42 -18.34 -12.93
C SER A 235 7.89 -17.60 -14.16
N THR A 236 7.74 -18.32 -15.28
CA THR A 236 7.17 -17.76 -16.52
C THR A 236 5.78 -17.16 -16.30
N THR A 237 4.90 -17.85 -15.55
CA THR A 237 3.55 -17.36 -15.25
C THR A 237 3.56 -16.10 -14.39
N GLU A 238 4.51 -15.98 -13.46
CA GLU A 238 4.68 -14.74 -12.68
C GLU A 238 5.17 -13.58 -13.54
N LEU A 239 6.06 -13.85 -14.49
CA LEU A 239 6.54 -12.85 -15.44
C LEU A 239 5.44 -12.38 -16.40
N GLU A 240 4.56 -13.28 -16.84
CA GLU A 240 3.42 -12.95 -17.71
C GLU A 240 2.46 -11.92 -17.09
N LEU A 241 2.35 -11.89 -15.75
CA LEU A 241 1.54 -10.89 -15.05
C LEU A 241 2.05 -9.45 -15.24
N PHE A 242 3.34 -9.26 -15.56
CA PHE A 242 3.89 -7.93 -15.87
C PHE A 242 3.60 -7.48 -17.30
N SER A 243 3.09 -8.36 -18.16
CA SER A 243 2.86 -8.10 -19.58
C SER A 243 1.47 -7.50 -19.88
N LEU A 244 0.59 -7.38 -18.89
CA LEU A 244 -0.73 -6.76 -19.08
C LEU A 244 -0.59 -5.32 -19.54
N GLY A 245 -1.23 -5.01 -20.67
CA GLY A 245 -1.18 -3.70 -21.35
C GLY A 245 -0.12 -3.58 -22.46
N SER A 246 0.71 -4.60 -22.68
CA SER A 246 1.65 -4.65 -23.83
C SER A 246 0.93 -4.83 -25.17
N GLU A 247 -0.26 -5.43 -25.18
CA GLU A 247 -0.97 -5.83 -26.41
C GLU A 247 -1.93 -4.77 -26.97
N SER A 248 -2.13 -3.65 -26.28
CA SER A 248 -3.05 -2.58 -26.75
C SER A 248 -2.41 -1.56 -27.71
N ASN A 249 -1.20 -1.82 -28.21
CA ASN A 249 -0.53 -1.02 -29.24
C ASN A 249 -0.21 -1.89 -30.47
N GLN A 250 -1.24 -2.38 -31.16
CA GLN A 250 -1.20 -2.66 -32.60
C GLN A 250 -2.51 -2.25 -33.24
#